data_AF-A0A484LX27-F1
#
_entry.id   AF-A0A484LX27-F1
#
_cell.length_a   1.000
_cell.length_b   1.000
_cell.length_c   1.000
_cell.angle_alpha   90.00
_cell.angle_beta   90.00
_cell.angle_gamma   90.00
#
_symmetry.space_group_name_H-M   'P 1'
#
loop_
_entity.id
_entity.type
_entity.pdbx_description
1 polymer ?
#
loop_
_entity_poly.entity_id
_entity_poly.type
_entity_poly.pdbx_seq_one_letter_code
_entity_poly.pdbx_strand_id
1 'polypeptide(L)'
;MVSAAFSQLLGNISLKPQDVIVPDDAGLEFSDVFGPLTHQAPDLDGFLYEDRPIIHTRSHSLVGPTTCTNPTQRLSRLTLRENEDSLELVAGVSDESVIDNDSTIKEDEVLTNAVVGLEDFEVLKVVGQGAFGKVYQVQKIDTSEIFAMKVMRKDKVLEKSHTEYMISERNILTKIDHPFIVQLRYSFQTKYRLYLVLDFVNGGHLFFQLCRQGLFREDLARIYTAEIVSAVSHLHEKGIVHRDLKPENILLDAEGHVVITDFGVAKQFDENSRFNSMCGTLEYMAPEIILGKGHDKSADWWSVGILLYEMLTGKPPYCGNRHGLQQKIIKDKVKLPKYLSSDAHSLLKGLLQKDAKKRLGSGPKGSDEIKAHKWLKPINWKKLEAREIQPSFCPEVAGKHCVANFDVQWTGMPLSDSPAASPKGCENPFRGFTYIRPTPSSLHAK
;
A
#
# COMPACT_ATOMS: atom_id res chain seq x y z
N MET A 1 -59.66 -4.90 -58.44
CA MET A 1 -60.59 -6.04 -58.25
C MET A 1 -59.90 -7.32 -58.72
N VAL A 2 -59.11 -7.96 -57.85
CA VAL A 2 -58.97 -9.43 -57.83
C VAL A 2 -58.76 -9.78 -56.36
N SER A 3 -59.84 -10.23 -55.76
CA SER A 3 -59.94 -10.75 -54.40
C SER A 3 -59.99 -12.27 -54.50
N ALA A 4 -59.40 -12.94 -53.51
CA ALA A 4 -59.57 -14.35 -53.17
C ALA A 4 -58.93 -15.38 -54.11
N ALA A 5 -57.70 -15.80 -53.75
CA ALA A 5 -57.29 -17.20 -53.78
C ALA A 5 -56.07 -17.40 -52.86
N PHE A 6 -56.00 -18.57 -52.24
CA PHE A 6 -54.90 -19.10 -51.41
C PHE A 6 -54.84 -18.67 -49.93
N SER A 7 -55.90 -19.05 -49.22
CA SER A 7 -55.76 -19.61 -47.86
C SER A 7 -55.24 -21.04 -47.93
N GLN A 8 -54.48 -21.44 -46.92
CA GLN A 8 -54.01 -22.80 -46.57
C GLN A 8 -52.74 -23.33 -47.24
N LEU A 9 -51.60 -22.85 -46.77
CA LEU A 9 -50.60 -23.73 -46.16
C LEU A 9 -49.66 -22.83 -45.34
N LEU A 10 -49.61 -23.02 -44.03
CA LEU A 10 -48.48 -22.74 -43.13
C LEU A 10 -48.98 -22.83 -41.69
N GLY A 11 -48.77 -24.00 -41.10
CA GLY A 11 -48.86 -24.19 -39.66
C GLY A 11 -47.66 -23.52 -38.98
N ASN A 12 -47.99 -22.71 -37.97
CA ASN A 12 -47.23 -22.41 -36.77
C ASN A 12 -45.69 -22.39 -36.86
N ILE A 13 -45.13 -21.21 -37.10
CA ILE A 13 -43.95 -20.74 -36.33
C ILE A 13 -44.19 -19.28 -35.96
N SER A 14 -44.44 -19.04 -34.68
CA SER A 14 -44.60 -17.71 -34.08
C SER A 14 -43.24 -17.02 -34.02
N LEU A 15 -43.02 -16.04 -34.90
CA LEU A 15 -41.90 -15.11 -34.81
C LEU A 15 -42.37 -13.85 -34.06
N LYS A 16 -41.84 -13.67 -32.84
CA LYS A 16 -41.97 -12.46 -32.03
C LYS A 16 -40.86 -11.44 -32.38
N PRO A 17 -41.07 -10.14 -32.06
CA PRO A 17 -40.42 -9.02 -32.72
C PRO A 17 -38.97 -8.81 -32.27
N GLN A 18 -38.21 -8.18 -33.17
CA GLN A 18 -36.79 -7.83 -33.01
C GLN A 18 -36.53 -6.98 -31.77
N ASP A 19 -35.78 -7.53 -30.82
CA ASP A 19 -35.19 -6.82 -29.70
C ASP A 19 -33.81 -6.26 -30.07
N VAL A 20 -33.63 -4.98 -29.78
CA VAL A 20 -32.36 -4.26 -29.78
C VAL A 20 -31.49 -4.84 -28.67
N ILE A 21 -30.38 -5.48 -29.03
CA ILE A 21 -29.43 -6.07 -28.09
C ILE A 21 -28.56 -4.96 -27.47
N VAL A 22 -28.81 -4.68 -26.19
CA VAL A 22 -27.88 -4.04 -25.25
C VAL A 22 -26.82 -5.09 -24.88
N PRO A 23 -25.51 -4.81 -24.87
CA PRO A 23 -24.54 -5.79 -24.42
C PRO A 23 -24.66 -5.96 -22.92
N ASP A 24 -25.03 -7.17 -22.51
CA ASP A 24 -25.13 -7.62 -21.13
C ASP A 24 -23.74 -7.67 -20.48
N ASP A 25 -23.72 -7.25 -19.22
CA ASP A 25 -22.57 -7.13 -18.33
C ASP A 25 -22.05 -8.53 -18.01
N ALA A 26 -20.96 -8.93 -18.68
CA ALA A 26 -20.30 -10.20 -18.42
C ALA A 26 -19.71 -10.18 -17.01
N GLY A 27 -20.33 -10.97 -16.12
CA GLY A 27 -19.90 -11.17 -14.75
C GLY A 27 -18.42 -11.55 -14.67
N LEU A 28 -17.67 -10.75 -13.90
CA LEU A 28 -16.27 -11.00 -13.58
C LEU A 28 -16.19 -12.23 -12.67
N GLU A 29 -15.65 -13.32 -13.19
CA GLU A 29 -15.42 -14.56 -12.45
C GLU A 29 -14.18 -14.46 -11.54
N PHE A 30 -14.16 -15.29 -10.50
CA PHE A 30 -13.11 -15.43 -9.49
C PHE A 30 -11.68 -15.60 -10.05
N SER A 31 -11.56 -16.02 -11.31
CA SER A 31 -10.32 -16.13 -12.09
C SER A 31 -9.71 -14.77 -12.48
N ASP A 32 -10.49 -13.70 -12.55
CA ASP A 32 -9.99 -12.36 -12.92
C ASP A 32 -9.22 -11.68 -11.78
N VAL A 33 -9.38 -12.18 -10.55
CA VAL A 33 -8.59 -11.76 -9.37
C VAL A 33 -7.39 -12.70 -9.12
N PHE A 34 -7.44 -13.95 -9.59
CA PHE A 34 -6.50 -15.00 -9.16
C PHE A 34 -5.83 -15.83 -10.30
N GLY A 35 -6.06 -15.48 -11.57
CA GLY A 35 -5.47 -16.14 -12.75
C GLY A 35 -6.11 -17.49 -13.11
N PRO A 36 -6.04 -17.94 -14.39
CA PRO A 36 -6.70 -19.16 -14.84
C PRO A 36 -5.98 -20.44 -14.39
N LEU A 37 -6.75 -21.52 -14.20
CA LEU A 37 -6.27 -22.90 -14.08
C LEU A 37 -6.59 -23.65 -15.38
N THR A 38 -5.60 -24.27 -16.05
CA THR A 38 -5.82 -25.54 -16.79
C THR A 38 -4.52 -26.22 -17.25
N HIS A 39 -4.50 -27.55 -17.01
CA HIS A 39 -3.99 -28.71 -17.78
C HIS A 39 -2.70 -28.71 -18.64
N GLN A 40 -1.80 -29.67 -18.28
CA GLN A 40 -0.92 -30.60 -19.06
C GLN A 40 -0.51 -30.22 -20.51
N ALA A 41 0.74 -30.36 -21.01
CA ALA A 41 1.93 -31.23 -20.79
C ALA A 41 3.15 -30.63 -21.60
N PRO A 42 4.23 -31.35 -21.99
CA PRO A 42 5.14 -32.30 -21.31
C PRO A 42 6.60 -31.76 -21.23
N ASP A 43 7.48 -32.59 -20.64
CA ASP A 43 8.92 -32.41 -20.42
C ASP A 43 9.76 -32.01 -21.64
N LEU A 44 10.82 -31.21 -21.41
CA LEU A 44 12.10 -31.33 -22.13
C LEU A 44 13.26 -30.73 -21.33
N ASP A 45 14.29 -31.56 -21.22
CA ASP A 45 15.59 -31.36 -20.58
C ASP A 45 16.52 -30.47 -21.41
N GLY A 46 17.47 -29.76 -20.79
CA GLY A 46 18.48 -28.99 -21.52
C GLY A 46 19.12 -27.82 -20.76
N PHE A 47 20.29 -28.08 -20.18
CA PHE A 47 21.23 -27.05 -19.74
C PHE A 47 21.64 -26.15 -20.91
N LEU A 48 21.48 -24.82 -20.80
CA LEU A 48 22.36 -23.80 -21.37
C LEU A 48 22.16 -22.46 -20.62
N TYR A 49 23.28 -21.80 -20.30
CA TYR A 49 23.32 -20.44 -19.76
C TYR A 49 22.82 -19.46 -20.84
N GLU A 50 21.61 -18.92 -20.73
CA GLU A 50 21.18 -17.73 -21.47
C GLU A 50 20.09 -16.96 -20.71
N ASP A 51 20.20 -15.63 -20.82
CA ASP A 51 19.36 -14.52 -20.37
C ASP A 51 18.30 -14.71 -19.27
N ARG A 52 18.53 -13.97 -18.17
CA ARG A 52 17.59 -13.87 -17.05
C ARG A 52 16.24 -13.32 -17.55
N PRO A 53 15.11 -13.98 -17.28
CA PRO A 53 13.82 -13.32 -17.41
C PRO A 53 13.75 -12.23 -16.34
N ILE A 54 13.84 -10.97 -16.77
CA ILE A 54 13.53 -9.81 -15.95
C ILE A 54 12.03 -9.89 -15.63
N ILE A 55 11.70 -10.02 -14.34
CA ILE A 55 10.31 -10.10 -13.89
C ILE A 55 9.74 -8.68 -13.95
N HIS A 56 9.00 -8.36 -15.02
CA HIS A 56 8.50 -7.01 -15.29
C HIS A 56 7.19 -6.65 -14.56
N THR A 57 6.48 -7.61 -13.96
CA THR A 57 5.15 -7.38 -13.37
C THR A 57 4.87 -8.30 -12.18
N ARG A 58 4.84 -7.72 -10.97
CA ARG A 58 4.29 -8.34 -9.74
C ARG A 58 3.25 -7.45 -9.04
N SER A 59 2.84 -6.34 -9.66
CA SER A 59 2.07 -5.29 -9.00
C SER A 59 0.61 -5.68 -8.76
N HIS A 60 0.32 -6.11 -7.52
CA HIS A 60 -1.02 -6.11 -6.92
C HIS A 60 -1.17 -5.03 -5.83
N SER A 61 -0.23 -4.08 -5.73
CA SER A 61 -0.29 -2.99 -4.75
C SER A 61 -1.48 -2.07 -5.04
N LEU A 62 -2.25 -1.74 -3.99
CA LEU A 62 -3.41 -0.85 -4.09
C LEU A 62 -3.00 0.63 -4.19
N VAL A 63 -1.73 0.99 -3.91
CA VAL A 63 -1.16 2.34 -4.03
C VAL A 63 0.34 2.30 -4.38
N GLY A 64 0.77 2.95 -5.47
CA GLY A 64 2.18 3.36 -5.71
C GLY A 64 2.82 2.91 -7.05
N PRO A 65 4.11 3.29 -7.29
CA PRO A 65 4.80 3.40 -8.60
C PRO A 65 4.87 2.25 -9.62
N THR A 66 5.46 2.61 -10.77
CA THR A 66 5.61 1.87 -12.04
C THR A 66 6.31 0.53 -11.99
N THR A 67 5.78 -0.41 -12.76
CA THR A 67 6.46 -1.60 -13.27
C THR A 67 7.68 -1.24 -14.12
N CYS A 68 8.71 -2.09 -14.08
CA CYS A 68 9.95 -1.87 -14.83
C CYS A 68 9.65 -1.92 -16.33
N THR A 69 9.82 -0.82 -17.06
CA THR A 69 10.07 -0.84 -18.51
C THR A 69 11.45 -0.27 -18.74
N ASN A 70 12.32 -1.02 -19.42
CA ASN A 70 13.63 -0.53 -19.83
C ASN A 70 13.46 0.23 -21.16
N PRO A 71 13.75 1.53 -21.26
CA PRO A 71 14.02 2.16 -22.53
C PRO A 71 15.51 2.02 -22.83
N THR A 72 15.85 1.06 -23.67
CA THR A 72 17.17 0.97 -24.29
C THR A 72 17.28 2.04 -25.38
N GLN A 73 18.41 2.78 -25.40
CA GLN A 73 18.91 3.71 -26.44
C GLN A 73 18.27 5.12 -26.43
N ARG A 74 18.98 6.24 -26.60
CA ARG A 74 20.30 6.48 -27.21
C ARG A 74 20.82 7.85 -26.72
N LEU A 75 22.07 7.89 -26.24
CA LEU A 75 22.81 9.14 -26.03
C LEU A 75 23.08 9.82 -27.39
N SER A 76 22.60 11.05 -27.56
CA SER A 76 23.15 11.99 -28.53
C SER A 76 23.31 13.37 -27.89
N ARG A 77 24.58 13.80 -27.91
CA ARG A 77 25.14 15.13 -27.60
C ARG A 77 24.22 16.28 -28.04
N LEU A 78 24.22 17.37 -27.26
CA LEU A 78 24.29 18.79 -27.67
C LEU A 78 24.32 19.65 -26.38
N THR A 79 25.51 20.04 -25.92
CA THR A 79 26.07 21.41 -25.96
C THR A 79 25.46 22.43 -25.01
N LEU A 80 26.30 22.78 -24.01
CA LEU A 80 26.41 24.02 -23.25
C LEU A 80 25.71 25.24 -23.86
N ARG A 81 24.98 25.98 -23.03
CA ARG A 81 25.07 27.44 -22.94
C ARG A 81 24.73 27.89 -21.52
N GLU A 82 25.71 28.54 -20.92
CA GLU A 82 25.61 29.36 -19.72
C GLU A 82 24.60 30.50 -19.94
N ASN A 83 23.98 30.94 -18.84
CA ASN A 83 23.75 32.36 -18.58
C ASN A 83 23.49 32.52 -17.08
N GLU A 84 24.45 33.18 -16.44
CA GLU A 84 24.29 33.90 -15.19
C GLU A 84 23.28 35.04 -15.39
N ASP A 85 22.50 35.38 -14.36
CA ASP A 85 22.41 36.77 -13.93
C ASP A 85 21.79 36.89 -12.53
N SER A 86 22.29 37.91 -11.83
CA SER A 86 22.20 38.14 -10.38
C SER A 86 21.12 39.16 -10.01
N LEU A 87 20.68 39.07 -8.75
CA LEU A 87 20.37 40.15 -7.77
C LEU A 87 19.62 41.42 -8.25
N GLU A 88 18.53 41.79 -7.56
CA GLU A 88 18.54 42.98 -6.68
C GLU A 88 17.30 43.08 -5.77
N LEU A 89 17.56 43.56 -4.55
CA LEU A 89 16.66 43.95 -3.47
C LEU A 89 16.37 45.46 -3.57
N VAL A 90 15.14 45.89 -3.29
CA VAL A 90 14.90 47.24 -2.73
C VAL A 90 13.76 47.19 -1.71
N ALA A 91 14.02 47.79 -0.54
CA ALA A 91 13.14 47.99 0.60
C ALA A 91 12.65 49.46 0.69
N GLY A 92 11.60 49.72 1.48
CA GLY A 92 11.15 51.06 1.91
C GLY A 92 9.61 51.18 1.90
N VAL A 93 8.87 50.90 2.98
CA VAL A 93 8.60 51.67 4.23
C VAL A 93 7.75 52.93 4.01
N SER A 94 6.53 52.94 4.58
CA SER A 94 5.93 53.93 5.53
C SER A 94 4.40 53.80 5.50
N ASP A 95 3.76 53.26 6.54
CA ASP A 95 3.24 53.92 7.77
C ASP A 95 2.09 54.92 7.50
N GLU A 96 0.87 54.57 7.95
CA GLU A 96 0.04 55.50 8.75
C GLU A 96 -1.11 54.77 9.48
N SER A 97 -1.18 55.08 10.77
CA SER A 97 -2.11 54.63 11.79
C SER A 97 -3.36 55.53 11.89
N VAL A 98 -4.54 54.94 12.12
CA VAL A 98 -5.64 55.64 12.81
C VAL A 98 -6.27 54.68 13.83
N ILE A 99 -6.23 55.11 15.09
CA ILE A 99 -6.88 54.52 16.25
C ILE A 99 -8.26 55.17 16.38
N ASP A 100 -9.32 54.38 16.55
CA ASP A 100 -10.36 54.75 17.53
C ASP A 100 -10.98 53.50 18.17
N ASN A 101 -11.20 53.60 19.48
CA ASN A 101 -11.72 52.58 20.37
C ASN A 101 -13.26 52.54 20.28
N ASP A 102 -13.90 51.38 20.44
CA ASP A 102 -14.80 51.10 21.57
C ASP A 102 -15.39 49.67 21.55
N SER A 103 -15.54 49.12 22.75
CA SER A 103 -16.51 48.08 23.18
C SER A 103 -16.31 46.61 22.76
N THR A 104 -15.52 45.92 23.58
CA THR A 104 -15.88 44.67 24.30
C THR A 104 -17.07 43.86 23.77
N ILE A 105 -16.80 42.83 22.96
CA ILE A 105 -17.48 41.53 23.05
C ILE A 105 -16.38 40.48 23.00
N LYS A 106 -16.22 39.73 24.10
CA LYS A 106 -15.41 38.52 24.12
C LYS A 106 -16.15 37.49 23.27
N GLU A 107 -15.77 37.36 22.01
CA GLU A 107 -16.05 36.15 21.26
C GLU A 107 -15.18 35.06 21.85
N ASP A 108 -15.76 34.30 22.77
CA ASP A 108 -15.28 32.96 23.07
C ASP A 108 -15.12 32.25 21.73
N GLU A 109 -13.88 31.91 21.36
CA GLU A 109 -13.60 30.99 20.26
C GLU A 109 -14.29 29.67 20.58
N VAL A 110 -15.54 29.56 20.15
CA VAL A 110 -16.20 28.29 19.93
C VAL A 110 -15.38 27.64 18.83
N LEU A 111 -14.46 26.76 19.23
CA LEU A 111 -13.87 25.73 18.38
C LEU A 111 -15.03 24.96 17.76
N THR A 112 -15.57 25.48 16.65
CA THR A 112 -16.43 24.73 15.77
C THR A 112 -15.61 23.53 15.39
N ASN A 113 -16.08 22.32 15.73
CA ASN A 113 -15.52 21.09 15.19
C ASN A 113 -15.55 21.21 13.67
N ALA A 114 -14.46 21.70 13.06
CA ALA A 114 -14.40 22.00 11.65
C ALA A 114 -14.62 20.69 10.91
N VAL A 115 -15.77 20.58 10.24
CA VAL A 115 -16.10 19.39 9.46
C VAL A 115 -15.22 19.42 8.22
N VAL A 116 -14.14 18.64 8.23
CA VAL A 116 -13.25 18.52 7.08
C VAL A 116 -13.97 17.78 5.95
N GLY A 117 -14.09 18.43 4.80
CA GLY A 117 -14.80 17.99 3.60
C GLY A 117 -13.90 17.82 2.39
N LEU A 118 -14.50 17.65 1.22
CA LEU A 118 -13.76 17.53 -0.05
C LEU A 118 -13.28 18.90 -0.54
N GLU A 119 -14.07 19.93 -0.25
CA GLU A 119 -13.84 21.35 -0.54
C GLU A 119 -12.57 21.91 0.11
N ASP A 120 -12.05 21.26 1.15
CA ASP A 120 -10.80 21.65 1.83
C ASP A 120 -9.54 21.19 1.08
N PHE A 121 -9.69 20.43 -0.01
CA PHE A 121 -8.59 19.81 -0.73
C PHE A 121 -8.64 20.12 -2.23
N GLU A 122 -7.52 20.60 -2.77
CA GLU A 122 -7.27 20.65 -4.21
C GLU A 122 -6.73 19.30 -4.70
N VAL A 123 -7.38 18.73 -5.71
CA VAL A 123 -6.95 17.45 -6.32
C VAL A 123 -5.91 17.72 -7.41
N LEU A 124 -4.71 17.14 -7.27
CA LEU A 124 -3.59 17.40 -8.17
C LEU A 124 -3.40 16.31 -9.23
N LYS A 125 -3.19 15.06 -8.80
CA LYS A 125 -2.87 13.93 -9.69
C LYS A 125 -3.46 12.61 -9.19
N VAL A 126 -3.77 11.69 -10.09
CA VAL A 126 -3.99 10.28 -9.73
C VAL A 126 -2.62 9.64 -9.50
N VAL A 127 -2.45 8.97 -8.37
CA VAL A 127 -1.18 8.31 -7.97
C VAL A 127 -1.32 6.81 -7.78
N GLY A 128 -2.54 6.28 -7.87
CA GLY A 128 -2.80 4.85 -7.85
C GLY A 128 -4.27 4.51 -8.08
N GLN A 129 -4.52 3.24 -8.35
CA GLN A 129 -5.87 2.69 -8.47
C GLN A 129 -5.95 1.36 -7.73
N GLY A 130 -7.00 1.22 -6.91
CA GLY A 130 -7.29 0.00 -6.17
C GLY A 130 -8.63 -0.62 -6.57
N ALA A 131 -8.95 -1.77 -5.96
CA ALA A 131 -10.15 -2.55 -6.27
C ALA A 131 -11.50 -1.85 -6.03
N PHE A 132 -11.52 -0.77 -5.23
CA PHE A 132 -12.72 -0.03 -4.83
C PHE A 132 -12.70 1.45 -5.23
N GLY A 133 -11.61 1.93 -5.88
CA GLY A 133 -11.49 3.31 -6.29
C GLY A 133 -10.06 3.76 -6.58
N LYS A 134 -9.80 5.06 -6.45
CA LYS A 134 -8.55 5.71 -6.87
C LYS A 134 -7.86 6.38 -5.68
N VAL A 135 -6.56 6.56 -5.80
CA VAL A 135 -5.77 7.37 -4.87
C VAL A 135 -5.28 8.62 -5.60
N TYR A 136 -5.51 9.76 -4.98
CA TYR A 136 -5.14 11.06 -5.52
C TYR A 136 -4.07 11.71 -4.63
N GLN A 137 -3.10 12.37 -5.25
CA GLN A 137 -2.33 13.40 -4.57
C GLN A 137 -3.23 14.63 -4.44
N VAL A 138 -3.34 15.15 -3.24
CA VAL A 138 -4.17 16.32 -2.93
C VAL A 138 -3.37 17.31 -2.10
N GLN A 139 -3.71 18.59 -2.19
CA GLN A 139 -3.18 19.65 -1.35
C GLN A 139 -4.29 20.20 -0.46
N LYS A 140 -4.06 20.26 0.86
CA LYS A 140 -5.00 20.93 1.75
C LYS A 140 -4.86 22.44 1.57
N ILE A 141 -5.97 23.14 1.33
CA ILE A 141 -5.95 24.54 0.84
C ILE A 141 -5.35 25.51 1.86
N ASP A 142 -5.71 25.38 3.13
CA ASP A 142 -5.27 26.26 4.22
C ASP A 142 -3.81 26.06 4.63
N THR A 143 -3.32 24.81 4.66
CA THR A 143 -1.94 24.50 5.10
C THR A 143 -0.97 24.35 3.94
N SER A 144 -1.46 24.23 2.70
CA SER A 144 -0.67 23.86 1.51
C SER A 144 0.07 22.53 1.66
N GLU A 145 -0.31 21.67 2.62
CA GLU A 145 0.31 20.36 2.83
C GLU A 145 -0.20 19.33 1.83
N ILE A 146 0.69 18.42 1.43
CA ILE A 146 0.41 17.37 0.45
C ILE A 146 0.04 16.06 1.14
N PHE A 147 -1.04 15.45 0.67
CA PHE A 147 -1.58 14.20 1.17
C PHE A 147 -1.91 13.22 0.04
N ALA A 148 -2.07 11.95 0.41
CA ALA A 148 -2.68 10.92 -0.42
C ALA A 148 -4.14 10.73 0.00
N MET A 149 -5.08 11.02 -0.89
CA MET A 149 -6.52 10.81 -0.68
C MET A 149 -6.98 9.53 -1.39
N LYS A 150 -7.25 8.47 -0.61
CA LYS A 150 -7.87 7.22 -1.09
C LYS A 150 -9.39 7.42 -1.14
N VAL A 151 -9.95 7.41 -2.36
CA VAL A 151 -11.36 7.62 -2.64
C VAL A 151 -11.99 6.29 -3.03
N MET A 152 -13.00 5.85 -2.27
CA MET A 152 -13.62 4.54 -2.45
C MET A 152 -15.13 4.69 -2.67
N ARG A 153 -15.70 3.96 -3.63
CA ARG A 153 -17.14 4.04 -3.93
C ARG A 153 -17.95 3.12 -3.03
N LYS A 154 -18.99 3.66 -2.39
CA LYS A 154 -19.84 2.89 -1.47
C LYS A 154 -20.58 1.75 -2.17
N ASP A 155 -21.03 1.96 -3.41
CA ASP A 155 -21.69 0.92 -4.22
C ASP A 155 -20.77 -0.31 -4.42
N LYS A 156 -19.52 -0.09 -4.82
CA LYS A 156 -18.53 -1.17 -5.02
C LYS A 156 -18.09 -1.84 -3.73
N VAL A 157 -18.05 -1.12 -2.60
CA VAL A 157 -17.74 -1.71 -1.30
C VAL A 157 -18.86 -2.63 -0.82
N LEU A 158 -20.11 -2.22 -1.02
CA LEU A 158 -21.29 -3.00 -0.63
C LEU A 158 -21.50 -4.21 -1.54
N GLU A 159 -21.36 -4.04 -2.85
CA GLU A 159 -21.46 -5.12 -3.85
C GLU A 159 -20.50 -6.27 -3.55
N LYS A 160 -19.28 -5.94 -3.10
CA LYS A 160 -18.24 -6.93 -2.75
C LYS A 160 -18.29 -7.39 -1.29
N SER A 161 -19.29 -6.98 -0.49
CA SER A 161 -19.39 -7.31 0.95
C SER A 161 -18.15 -6.94 1.78
N HIS A 162 -17.50 -5.82 1.45
CA HIS A 162 -16.23 -5.41 2.07
C HIS A 162 -16.37 -4.30 3.12
N THR A 163 -17.59 -4.02 3.57
CA THR A 163 -17.90 -2.97 4.54
C THR A 163 -17.09 -3.11 5.83
N GLU A 164 -17.03 -4.31 6.41
CA GLU A 164 -16.32 -4.57 7.67
C GLU A 164 -14.81 -4.33 7.52
N TYR A 165 -14.21 -4.75 6.41
CA TYR A 165 -12.80 -4.49 6.12
C TYR A 165 -12.49 -3.00 6.05
N MET A 166 -13.37 -2.22 5.42
CA MET A 166 -13.16 -0.77 5.28
C MET A 166 -13.26 -0.03 6.61
N ILE A 167 -14.24 -0.40 7.45
CA ILE A 167 -14.40 0.14 8.80
C ILE A 167 -13.21 -0.28 9.68
N SER A 168 -12.77 -1.54 9.57
CA SER A 168 -11.61 -2.06 10.28
C SER A 168 -10.32 -1.35 9.88
N GLU A 169 -10.05 -1.16 8.58
CA GLU A 169 -8.89 -0.42 8.06
C GLU A 169 -8.84 0.99 8.68
N ARG A 170 -9.95 1.73 8.58
CA ARG A 170 -10.06 3.06 9.19
C ARG A 170 -9.86 3.01 10.71
N ASN A 171 -10.44 2.05 11.41
CA ASN A 171 -10.31 1.91 12.87
C ASN A 171 -8.86 1.61 13.30
N ILE A 172 -8.17 0.75 12.56
CA ILE A 172 -6.78 0.39 12.80
C ILE A 172 -5.90 1.63 12.61
N LEU A 173 -6.04 2.33 11.48
CA LEU A 173 -5.27 3.52 11.16
C LEU A 173 -5.44 4.66 12.18
N THR A 174 -6.60 4.78 12.84
CA THR A 174 -6.81 5.76 13.93
C THR A 174 -6.07 5.44 15.23
N LYS A 175 -5.64 4.18 15.44
CA LYS A 175 -4.96 3.73 16.67
C LYS A 175 -3.45 3.67 16.53
N ILE A 176 -2.95 3.81 15.31
CA ILE A 176 -1.53 3.72 14.99
C ILE A 176 -0.92 5.12 15.06
N ASP A 177 0.28 5.15 15.65
CA ASP A 177 1.11 6.33 15.71
C ASP A 177 2.57 5.89 15.76
N HIS A 178 3.26 5.90 14.62
CA HIS A 178 4.62 5.38 14.48
C HIS A 178 5.33 5.98 13.27
N PRO A 179 6.63 6.35 13.36
CA PRO A 179 7.36 7.04 12.27
C PRO A 179 7.46 6.22 10.97
N PHE A 180 7.50 4.90 11.06
CA PHE A 180 7.65 3.99 9.91
C PHE A 180 6.32 3.37 9.45
N ILE A 181 5.19 3.97 9.79
CA ILE A 181 3.86 3.55 9.36
C ILE A 181 3.10 4.76 8.81
N VAL A 182 2.41 4.59 7.69
CA VAL A 182 1.60 5.65 7.10
C VAL A 182 0.49 6.12 8.06
N GLN A 183 0.34 7.43 8.20
CA GLN A 183 -0.62 8.01 9.14
C GLN A 183 -1.89 8.47 8.46
N LEU A 184 -3.03 8.11 9.03
CA LEU A 184 -4.33 8.68 8.68
C LEU A 184 -4.49 10.05 9.33
N ARG A 185 -4.62 11.10 8.52
CA ARG A 185 -4.81 12.48 8.97
C ARG A 185 -6.29 12.84 9.08
N TYR A 186 -7.06 12.44 8.08
CA TYR A 186 -8.50 12.70 8.03
C TYR A 186 -9.22 11.49 7.44
N SER A 187 -10.45 11.26 7.86
CA SER A 187 -11.41 10.46 7.09
C SER A 187 -12.76 11.12 7.10
N PHE A 188 -13.47 11.04 5.99
CA PHE A 188 -14.81 11.60 5.83
C PHE A 188 -15.56 10.82 4.75
N GLN A 189 -16.82 11.16 4.54
CA GLN A 189 -17.68 10.45 3.59
C GLN A 189 -18.69 11.41 2.95
N THR A 190 -19.08 11.10 1.72
CA THR A 190 -20.23 11.72 1.05
C THR A 190 -21.37 10.70 0.95
N LYS A 191 -22.46 11.08 0.29
CA LYS A 191 -23.55 10.15 -0.05
C LYS A 191 -23.05 8.93 -0.83
N TYR A 192 -22.00 9.09 -1.64
CA TYR A 192 -21.57 8.08 -2.62
C TYR A 192 -20.21 7.46 -2.33
N ARG A 193 -19.35 8.14 -1.56
CA ARG A 193 -17.93 7.77 -1.43
C ARG A 193 -17.42 7.86 0.01
N LEU A 194 -16.33 7.14 0.26
CA LEU A 194 -15.54 7.17 1.48
C LEU A 194 -14.15 7.71 1.14
N TYR A 195 -13.58 8.49 2.05
CA TYR A 195 -12.30 9.18 1.85
C TYR A 195 -11.38 8.91 3.04
N LEU A 196 -10.19 8.40 2.77
CA LEU A 196 -9.09 8.34 3.73
C LEU A 196 -7.98 9.26 3.24
N VAL A 197 -7.61 10.26 4.05
CA VAL A 197 -6.52 11.20 3.76
C VAL A 197 -5.32 10.81 4.60
N LEU A 198 -4.27 10.36 3.92
CA LEU A 198 -3.07 9.75 4.47
C LEU A 198 -1.84 10.62 4.17
N ASP A 199 -0.77 10.43 4.93
CA ASP A 199 0.53 11.02 4.60
C ASP A 199 0.97 10.63 3.18
N PHE A 200 1.44 11.62 2.41
CA PHE A 200 1.94 11.38 1.06
C PHE A 200 3.40 10.95 1.10
N VAL A 201 3.68 9.73 0.62
CA VAL A 201 5.02 9.13 0.59
C VAL A 201 5.47 8.99 -0.86
N ASN A 202 6.53 9.69 -1.26
CA ASN A 202 6.89 9.93 -2.67
C ASN A 202 8.26 9.38 -3.11
N GLY A 203 8.94 8.61 -2.26
CA GLY A 203 10.18 7.91 -2.61
C GLY A 203 9.95 6.58 -3.35
N GLY A 204 8.70 6.12 -3.44
CA GLY A 204 8.28 4.95 -4.20
C GLY A 204 8.41 3.62 -3.46
N HIS A 205 8.17 2.49 -4.13
CA HIS A 205 8.18 1.16 -3.48
C HIS A 205 9.61 0.66 -3.24
N LEU A 206 9.82 0.06 -2.07
CA LEU A 206 11.05 -0.67 -1.75
C LEU A 206 11.37 -1.74 -2.81
N PHE A 207 10.33 -2.40 -3.34
CA PHE A 207 10.42 -3.38 -4.41
C PHE A 207 11.19 -2.85 -5.63
N PHE A 208 10.82 -1.67 -6.15
CA PHE A 208 11.45 -1.13 -7.36
C PHE A 208 12.90 -0.81 -7.13
N GLN A 209 13.23 -0.34 -5.94
CA GLN A 209 14.60 -0.07 -5.59
C GLN A 209 15.43 -1.35 -5.50
N LEU A 210 14.87 -2.41 -4.93
CA LEU A 210 15.51 -3.72 -4.90
C LEU A 210 15.71 -4.29 -6.31
N CYS A 211 14.71 -4.15 -7.19
CA CYS A 211 14.85 -4.55 -8.59
C CYS A 211 15.94 -3.77 -9.34
N ARG A 212 16.03 -2.45 -9.12
CA ARG A 212 17.06 -1.59 -9.75
C ARG A 212 18.47 -1.91 -9.26
N GLN A 213 18.66 -2.16 -7.96
CA GLN A 213 19.96 -2.47 -7.38
C GLN A 213 20.34 -3.96 -7.48
N GLY A 214 19.36 -4.84 -7.71
CA GLY A 214 19.51 -6.29 -7.70
C GLY A 214 19.48 -6.88 -6.29
N LEU A 215 20.34 -6.41 -5.38
CA LEU A 215 20.32 -6.76 -3.95
C LEU A 215 20.85 -5.60 -3.11
N PHE A 216 20.49 -5.56 -1.83
CA PHE A 216 21.04 -4.61 -0.88
C PHE A 216 22.22 -5.20 -0.11
N ARG A 217 23.17 -4.32 0.20
CA ARG A 217 24.24 -4.62 1.14
C ARG A 217 23.65 -4.81 2.54
N GLU A 218 24.32 -5.62 3.37
CA GLU A 218 23.83 -5.95 4.72
C GLU A 218 23.65 -4.73 5.63
N ASP A 219 24.41 -3.66 5.43
CA ASP A 219 24.27 -2.38 6.15
C ASP A 219 22.92 -1.71 5.89
N LEU A 220 22.56 -1.51 4.62
CA LEU A 220 21.28 -0.91 4.23
C LEU A 220 20.11 -1.83 4.60
N ALA A 221 20.22 -3.13 4.28
CA ALA A 221 19.18 -4.11 4.63
C ALA A 221 18.94 -4.18 6.15
N ARG A 222 19.96 -3.93 6.98
CA ARG A 222 19.84 -3.88 8.44
C ARG A 222 19.02 -2.70 8.91
N ILE A 223 19.23 -1.52 8.34
CA ILE A 223 18.45 -0.33 8.68
C ILE A 223 16.98 -0.57 8.32
N TYR A 224 16.67 -0.93 7.08
CA TYR A 224 15.30 -1.22 6.65
C TYR A 224 14.63 -2.32 7.48
N THR A 225 15.35 -3.40 7.76
CA THR A 225 14.80 -4.48 8.62
C THR A 225 14.54 -3.98 10.03
N ALA A 226 15.40 -3.13 10.59
CA ALA A 226 15.18 -2.57 11.92
C ALA A 226 13.95 -1.66 11.95
N GLU A 227 13.75 -0.81 10.94
CA GLU A 227 12.58 0.06 10.82
C GLU A 227 11.29 -0.74 10.69
N ILE A 228 11.29 -1.77 9.84
CA ILE A 228 10.16 -2.71 9.68
C ILE A 228 9.89 -3.43 11.01
N VAL A 229 10.92 -3.93 11.69
CA VAL A 229 10.77 -4.60 13.00
C VAL A 229 10.20 -3.64 14.04
N SER A 230 10.66 -2.39 14.09
CA SER A 230 10.14 -1.36 15.00
C SER A 230 8.64 -1.11 14.73
N ALA A 231 8.26 -0.89 13.46
CA ALA A 231 6.85 -0.71 13.07
C ALA A 231 5.96 -1.92 13.41
N VAL A 232 6.39 -3.13 13.05
CA VAL A 232 5.62 -4.35 13.33
C VAL A 232 5.51 -4.60 14.84
N SER A 233 6.55 -4.29 15.61
CA SER A 233 6.49 -4.35 17.08
C SER A 233 5.38 -3.47 17.64
N HIS A 234 5.31 -2.21 17.17
CA HIS A 234 4.27 -1.27 17.58
C HIS A 234 2.86 -1.77 17.22
N LEU A 235 2.67 -2.33 16.02
CA LEU A 235 1.41 -2.95 15.64
C LEU A 235 1.04 -4.09 16.61
N HIS A 236 1.99 -4.97 16.90
CA HIS A 236 1.78 -6.12 17.78
C HIS A 236 1.48 -5.71 19.22
N GLU A 237 2.10 -4.65 19.73
CA GLU A 237 1.81 -4.05 21.04
C GLU A 237 0.38 -3.50 21.12
N LYS A 238 -0.12 -2.91 20.03
CA LYS A 238 -1.52 -2.49 19.89
C LYS A 238 -2.48 -3.65 19.59
N GLY A 239 -1.98 -4.89 19.55
CA GLY A 239 -2.77 -6.07 19.22
C GLY A 239 -3.23 -6.10 17.77
N ILE A 240 -2.49 -5.52 16.83
CA ILE A 240 -2.80 -5.50 15.40
C ILE A 240 -1.81 -6.44 14.69
N VAL A 241 -2.31 -7.28 13.78
CA VAL A 241 -1.51 -8.12 12.88
C VAL A 241 -1.68 -7.59 11.46
N HIS A 242 -0.58 -7.39 10.73
CA HIS A 242 -0.61 -6.78 9.40
C HIS A 242 -1.09 -7.75 8.32
N ARG A 243 -0.57 -8.99 8.33
CA ARG A 243 -0.97 -10.13 7.46
C ARG A 243 -0.60 -10.07 5.99
N ASP A 244 -0.23 -8.91 5.46
CA ASP A 244 0.23 -8.76 4.07
C ASP A 244 1.52 -7.93 3.96
N LEU A 245 2.52 -8.25 4.79
CA LEU A 245 3.83 -7.61 4.70
C LEU A 245 4.58 -8.14 3.47
N LYS A 246 4.84 -7.24 2.51
CA LYS A 246 5.54 -7.51 1.25
C LYS A 246 6.18 -6.22 0.71
N PRO A 247 7.18 -6.30 -0.19
CA PRO A 247 7.86 -5.13 -0.72
C PRO A 247 6.94 -4.11 -1.38
N GLU A 248 5.81 -4.56 -1.93
CA GLU A 248 4.79 -3.72 -2.58
C GLU A 248 3.87 -2.98 -1.60
N ASN A 249 3.95 -3.28 -0.30
CA ASN A 249 3.24 -2.57 0.78
C ASN A 249 4.22 -1.78 1.66
N ILE A 250 5.47 -1.61 1.19
CA ILE A 250 6.51 -0.84 1.88
C ILE A 250 7.02 0.23 0.91
N LEU A 251 6.74 1.49 1.26
CA LEU A 251 7.23 2.65 0.52
C LEU A 251 8.52 3.17 1.14
N LEU A 252 9.24 4.00 0.40
CA LEU A 252 10.33 4.83 0.88
C LEU A 252 9.85 6.29 0.87
N ASP A 253 10.17 7.04 1.91
CA ASP A 253 10.00 8.49 1.90
C ASP A 253 11.15 9.21 1.19
N ALA A 254 11.10 10.54 1.14
CA ALA A 254 12.13 11.36 0.47
C ALA A 254 13.50 11.27 1.15
N GLU A 255 13.53 10.94 2.44
CA GLU A 255 14.75 10.71 3.21
C GLU A 255 15.21 9.25 3.14
N GLY A 256 14.49 8.37 2.43
CA GLY A 256 14.84 6.98 2.24
C GLY A 256 14.48 6.04 3.38
N HIS A 257 13.69 6.47 4.37
CA HIS A 257 13.18 5.58 5.41
C HIS A 257 12.00 4.76 4.89
N VAL A 258 11.84 3.55 5.42
CA VAL A 258 10.68 2.71 5.07
C VAL A 258 9.40 3.22 5.73
N VAL A 259 8.30 3.13 4.99
CA VAL A 259 6.96 3.43 5.49
C VAL A 259 6.03 2.27 5.12
N ILE A 260 5.54 1.55 6.11
CA ILE A 260 4.55 0.48 5.92
C ILE A 260 3.20 1.13 5.57
N THR A 261 2.58 0.61 4.51
CA THR A 261 1.28 1.06 4.01
C THR A 261 0.34 -0.14 3.81
N ASP A 262 -0.91 0.15 3.44
CA ASP A 262 -1.99 -0.79 3.12
C ASP A 262 -2.42 -1.74 4.26
N PHE A 263 -3.34 -1.23 5.08
CA PHE A 263 -3.95 -1.97 6.20
C PHE A 263 -5.30 -2.62 5.83
N GLY A 264 -5.62 -2.73 4.54
CA GLY A 264 -6.93 -3.21 4.06
C GLY A 264 -7.25 -4.65 4.49
N VAL A 265 -6.22 -5.46 4.74
CA VAL A 265 -6.35 -6.81 5.31
C VAL A 265 -5.77 -6.91 6.71
N ALA A 266 -5.40 -5.82 7.37
CA ALA A 266 -4.95 -5.89 8.76
C ALA A 266 -6.11 -6.28 9.70
N LYS A 267 -5.80 -6.88 10.86
CA LYS A 267 -6.83 -7.28 11.82
C LYS A 267 -6.37 -7.08 13.25
N GLN A 268 -7.29 -6.62 14.09
CA GLN A 268 -7.09 -6.57 15.54
C GLN A 268 -7.23 -7.99 16.11
N PHE A 269 -6.22 -8.41 16.87
CA PHE A 269 -6.16 -9.68 17.58
C PHE A 269 -7.24 -9.72 18.67
N ASP A 270 -8.01 -10.80 18.67
CA ASP A 270 -8.87 -11.20 19.79
C ASP A 270 -8.31 -12.55 20.27
N GLU A 271 -7.96 -12.64 21.56
CA GLU A 271 -7.27 -13.78 22.17
C GLU A 271 -8.01 -15.11 22.01
N ASN A 272 -9.32 -15.05 21.73
CA ASN A 272 -10.17 -16.22 21.48
C ASN A 272 -10.30 -16.59 19.99
N SER A 273 -9.68 -15.84 19.08
CA SER A 273 -9.85 -16.03 17.64
C SER A 273 -8.54 -16.46 16.96
N ARG A 274 -8.48 -17.72 16.51
CA ARG A 274 -7.53 -18.14 15.47
C ARG A 274 -8.11 -17.75 14.12
N PHE A 275 -7.34 -17.06 13.31
CA PHE A 275 -7.84 -16.50 12.06
C PHE A 275 -7.69 -17.46 10.88
N ASN A 276 -8.82 -17.92 10.31
CA ASN A 276 -8.85 -18.95 9.25
C ASN A 276 -8.89 -18.40 7.80
N SER A 277 -8.65 -17.10 7.58
CA SER A 277 -8.72 -16.50 6.24
C SER A 277 -7.37 -16.58 5.52
N MET A 278 -7.34 -17.23 4.36
CA MET A 278 -6.19 -17.26 3.44
C MET A 278 -6.11 -15.91 2.71
N CYS A 279 -5.17 -15.04 3.09
CA CYS A 279 -4.96 -13.72 2.48
C CYS A 279 -3.46 -13.40 2.39
N GLY A 280 -3.03 -12.70 1.33
CA GLY A 280 -1.64 -12.26 1.07
C GLY A 280 -1.01 -12.75 -0.25
N THR A 281 0.19 -12.28 -0.55
CA THR A 281 1.01 -12.78 -1.67
C THR A 281 1.72 -14.08 -1.27
N LEU A 282 1.54 -15.16 -2.05
CA LEU A 282 1.90 -16.53 -1.65
C LEU A 282 3.36 -16.70 -1.25
N GLU A 283 4.29 -15.98 -1.88
CA GLU A 283 5.73 -16.00 -1.56
C GLU A 283 6.07 -15.56 -0.14
N TYR A 284 5.24 -14.71 0.47
CA TYR A 284 5.46 -14.14 1.80
C TYR A 284 4.61 -14.80 2.88
N MET A 285 3.65 -15.66 2.50
CA MET A 285 2.78 -16.34 3.45
C MET A 285 3.55 -17.33 4.33
N ALA A 286 3.25 -17.31 5.62
CA ALA A 286 3.78 -18.26 6.57
C ALA A 286 3.20 -19.68 6.36
N PRO A 287 3.95 -20.75 6.68
CA PRO A 287 3.48 -22.14 6.48
C PRO A 287 2.14 -22.44 7.17
N GLU A 288 1.90 -21.90 8.36
CA GLU A 288 0.67 -22.08 9.11
C GLU A 288 -0.54 -21.41 8.46
N ILE A 289 -0.35 -20.30 7.74
CA ILE A 289 -1.40 -19.65 6.92
C ILE A 289 -1.77 -20.58 5.76
N ILE A 290 -0.77 -21.10 5.05
CA ILE A 290 -0.99 -22.00 3.91
C ILE A 290 -1.69 -23.29 4.36
N LEU A 291 -1.37 -23.79 5.55
CA LEU A 291 -1.98 -24.99 6.13
C LEU A 291 -3.35 -24.73 6.79
N GLY A 292 -3.84 -23.49 6.81
CA GLY A 292 -5.12 -23.13 7.43
C GLY A 292 -5.16 -23.35 8.94
N LYS A 293 -4.00 -23.33 9.63
CA LYS A 293 -3.89 -23.63 11.07
C LYS A 293 -4.20 -22.43 11.98
N GLY A 294 -4.73 -21.35 11.40
CA GLY A 294 -4.80 -20.05 12.04
C GLY A 294 -3.48 -19.28 11.92
N HIS A 295 -3.54 -17.95 11.91
CA HIS A 295 -2.36 -17.09 12.05
C HIS A 295 -2.44 -16.25 13.30
N ASP A 296 -1.27 -15.93 13.84
CA ASP A 296 -1.05 -15.02 14.95
C ASP A 296 0.02 -13.98 14.55
N LYS A 297 0.53 -13.23 15.53
CA LYS A 297 1.62 -12.26 15.36
C LYS A 297 2.88 -12.87 14.73
N SER A 298 3.12 -14.18 14.87
CA SER A 298 4.31 -14.84 14.33
C SER A 298 4.34 -14.90 12.80
N ALA A 299 3.19 -14.82 12.14
CA ALA A 299 3.13 -14.82 10.68
C ALA A 299 3.72 -13.53 10.08
N ASP A 300 3.60 -12.40 10.77
CA ASP A 300 4.28 -11.16 10.36
C ASP A 300 5.81 -11.33 10.45
N TRP A 301 6.32 -11.99 11.49
CA TRP A 301 7.76 -12.26 11.63
C TRP A 301 8.33 -13.18 10.54
N TRP A 302 7.52 -14.14 10.08
CA TRP A 302 7.87 -14.91 8.89
C TRP A 302 8.03 -13.99 7.67
N SER A 303 7.04 -13.12 7.44
CA SER A 303 7.04 -12.19 6.31
C SER A 303 8.23 -11.23 6.36
N VAL A 304 8.59 -10.72 7.55
CA VAL A 304 9.83 -9.94 7.77
C VAL A 304 11.08 -10.77 7.41
N GLY A 305 11.10 -12.06 7.73
CA GLY A 305 12.18 -12.97 7.31
C GLY A 305 12.29 -13.14 5.80
N ILE A 306 11.15 -13.22 5.09
CA ILE A 306 11.11 -13.29 3.62
C ILE A 306 11.62 -11.98 3.02
N LEU A 307 11.17 -10.83 3.54
CA LEU A 307 11.62 -9.50 3.13
C LEU A 307 13.14 -9.34 3.30
N LEU A 308 13.68 -9.69 4.47
CA LEU A 308 15.13 -9.66 4.72
C LEU A 308 15.89 -10.56 3.76
N TYR A 309 15.40 -11.78 3.52
CA TYR A 309 16.03 -12.70 2.56
C TYR A 309 16.06 -12.08 1.16
N GLU A 310 14.93 -11.52 0.72
CA GLU A 310 14.82 -10.94 -0.60
C GLU A 310 15.73 -9.71 -0.75
N MET A 311 15.77 -8.81 0.23
CA MET A 311 16.71 -7.68 0.24
C MET A 311 18.17 -8.15 0.11
N LEU A 312 18.55 -9.24 0.76
CA LEU A 312 19.92 -9.75 0.77
C LEU A 312 20.29 -10.61 -0.45
N THR A 313 19.32 -11.04 -1.24
CA THR A 313 19.55 -12.03 -2.32
C THR A 313 18.91 -11.66 -3.67
N GLY A 314 18.11 -10.61 -3.69
CA GLY A 314 17.38 -10.12 -4.86
C GLY A 314 16.15 -10.93 -5.26
N LYS A 315 15.81 -11.99 -4.52
CA LYS A 315 14.64 -12.84 -4.81
C LYS A 315 14.14 -13.55 -3.55
N PRO A 316 12.85 -13.91 -3.48
CA PRO A 316 12.33 -14.65 -2.35
C PRO A 316 12.97 -16.07 -2.28
N PRO A 317 13.02 -16.68 -1.08
CA PRO A 317 13.68 -17.98 -0.88
C PRO A 317 12.93 -19.14 -1.55
N TYR A 318 11.64 -18.97 -1.83
CA TYR A 318 10.79 -19.95 -2.47
C TYR A 318 10.17 -19.34 -3.74
N CYS A 319 10.27 -20.05 -4.86
CA CYS A 319 9.70 -19.66 -6.15
C CYS A 319 9.15 -20.90 -6.88
N GLY A 320 8.11 -20.73 -7.70
CA GLY A 320 7.54 -21.78 -8.53
C GLY A 320 6.06 -21.55 -8.83
N ASN A 321 5.44 -22.50 -9.52
CA ASN A 321 3.98 -22.52 -9.70
C ASN A 321 3.26 -22.60 -8.35
N ARG A 322 1.98 -22.17 -8.27
CA ARG A 322 1.24 -22.03 -7.00
C ARG A 322 1.32 -23.29 -6.11
N HIS A 323 1.02 -24.46 -6.67
CA HIS A 323 1.03 -25.71 -5.91
C HIS A 323 2.44 -26.14 -5.49
N GLY A 324 3.43 -26.03 -6.38
CA GLY A 324 4.82 -26.32 -6.06
C GLY A 324 5.38 -25.36 -5.01
N LEU A 325 5.03 -24.07 -5.10
CA LEU A 325 5.44 -23.03 -4.15
C LEU A 325 4.90 -23.33 -2.75
N GLN A 326 3.62 -23.67 -2.59
CA GLN A 326 3.04 -24.08 -1.30
C GLN A 326 3.81 -25.24 -0.67
N GLN A 327 4.12 -26.28 -1.47
CA GLN A 327 4.88 -27.43 -0.97
C GLN A 327 6.30 -27.04 -0.55
N LYS A 328 6.99 -26.17 -1.31
CA LYS A 328 8.30 -25.64 -0.95
C LYS A 328 8.25 -24.83 0.35
N ILE A 329 7.24 -23.98 0.52
CA ILE A 329 7.05 -23.20 1.75
C ILE A 329 6.77 -24.11 2.95
N ILE A 330 6.09 -25.25 2.78
CA ILE A 330 5.81 -26.15 3.90
C ILE A 330 7.02 -27.06 4.22
N LYS A 331 7.70 -27.58 3.19
CA LYS A 331 8.65 -28.70 3.34
C LYS A 331 10.12 -28.32 3.17
N ASP A 332 10.43 -27.38 2.28
CA ASP A 332 11.82 -27.12 1.90
C ASP A 332 12.55 -26.27 2.95
N LYS A 333 13.79 -26.67 3.24
CA LYS A 333 14.73 -25.87 4.02
C LYS A 333 15.15 -24.64 3.21
N VAL A 334 15.22 -23.49 3.87
CA VAL A 334 15.73 -22.25 3.25
C VAL A 334 17.20 -22.44 2.83
N LYS A 335 17.52 -22.06 1.59
CA LYS A 335 18.89 -22.08 1.07
C LYS A 335 19.54 -20.73 1.30
N LEU A 336 20.54 -20.68 2.18
CA LEU A 336 21.23 -19.43 2.53
C LEU A 336 22.55 -19.30 1.75
N PRO A 337 22.76 -18.21 1.00
CA PRO A 337 24.01 -18.00 0.27
C PRO A 337 25.23 -17.86 1.19
N LYS A 338 26.38 -18.36 0.73
CA LYS A 338 27.64 -18.36 1.49
C LYS A 338 28.24 -16.96 1.71
N TYR A 339 27.85 -15.98 0.90
CA TYR A 339 28.36 -14.61 0.99
C TYR A 339 27.73 -13.79 2.14
N LEU A 340 26.64 -14.28 2.74
CA LEU A 340 25.99 -13.63 3.88
C LEU A 340 26.75 -13.93 5.17
N SER A 341 26.73 -12.98 6.10
CA SER A 341 27.34 -13.11 7.42
C SER A 341 26.69 -14.24 8.24
N SER A 342 27.45 -14.79 9.19
CA SER A 342 26.93 -15.78 10.13
C SER A 342 25.76 -15.25 10.96
N ASP A 343 25.78 -13.96 11.26
CA ASP A 343 24.72 -13.28 12.01
C ASP A 343 23.46 -13.12 11.15
N ALA A 344 23.58 -12.80 9.86
CA ALA A 344 22.46 -12.78 8.92
C ALA A 344 21.84 -14.18 8.77
N HIS A 345 22.68 -15.21 8.63
CA HIS A 345 22.22 -16.61 8.61
C HIS A 345 21.45 -16.98 9.87
N SER A 346 21.94 -16.58 11.05
CA SER A 346 21.29 -16.84 12.33
C SER A 346 19.91 -16.18 12.39
N LEU A 347 19.81 -14.89 12.03
CA LEU A 347 18.55 -14.16 12.05
C LEU A 347 17.53 -14.78 11.09
N LEU A 348 17.93 -15.03 9.84
CA LEU A 348 17.07 -15.65 8.83
C LEU A 348 16.59 -17.04 9.25
N LYS A 349 17.44 -17.87 9.86
CA LYS A 349 17.01 -19.18 10.40
C LYS A 349 16.01 -19.06 11.54
N GLY A 350 16.10 -18.01 12.36
CA GLY A 350 15.16 -17.74 13.45
C GLY A 350 13.79 -17.28 12.94
N LEU A 351 13.77 -16.30 12.03
CA LEU A 351 12.54 -15.75 11.45
C LEU A 351 11.84 -16.74 10.50
N LEU A 352 12.61 -17.53 9.74
CA LEU A 352 12.10 -18.53 8.79
C LEU A 352 11.96 -19.94 9.40
N GLN A 353 11.74 -20.03 10.71
CA GLN A 353 11.29 -21.28 11.32
C GLN A 353 9.88 -21.62 10.87
N LYS A 354 9.70 -22.86 10.39
CA LYS A 354 8.41 -23.35 9.90
C LYS A 354 7.39 -23.53 11.03
N ASP A 355 7.86 -23.94 12.21
CA ASP A 355 7.03 -24.03 13.41
C ASP A 355 6.88 -22.65 14.04
N ALA A 356 5.67 -22.08 13.93
CA ALA A 356 5.31 -20.77 14.45
C ALA A 356 5.72 -20.58 15.93
N LYS A 357 5.61 -21.61 16.77
CA LYS A 357 5.94 -21.52 18.20
C LYS A 357 7.44 -21.46 18.49
N LYS A 358 8.27 -21.92 17.55
CA LYS A 358 9.74 -21.90 17.65
C LYS A 358 10.35 -20.73 16.88
N ARG A 359 9.52 -19.95 16.18
CA ARG A 359 9.95 -18.81 15.40
C ARG A 359 10.40 -17.68 16.31
N LEU A 360 11.51 -17.05 15.92
CA LEU A 360 12.02 -15.88 16.63
C LEU A 360 10.95 -14.78 16.64
N GLY A 361 10.66 -14.22 17.81
CA GLY A 361 9.59 -13.24 17.98
C GLY A 361 8.25 -13.81 18.47
N SER A 362 8.12 -15.14 18.54
CA SER A 362 6.93 -15.83 19.06
C SER A 362 7.02 -16.19 20.55
N GLY A 363 8.20 -16.01 21.17
CA GLY A 363 8.42 -16.30 22.57
C GLY A 363 7.78 -15.28 23.52
N PRO A 364 7.89 -15.48 24.84
CA PRO A 364 7.30 -14.57 25.84
C PRO A 364 7.82 -13.13 25.78
N LYS A 365 9.03 -12.94 25.23
CA LYS A 365 9.62 -11.61 25.04
C LYS A 365 9.22 -10.96 23.70
N GLY A 366 8.48 -11.68 22.85
CA GLY A 366 7.95 -11.16 21.60
C GLY A 366 9.03 -10.53 20.71
N SER A 367 8.74 -9.33 20.20
CA SER A 367 9.65 -8.54 19.35
C SER A 367 11.02 -8.25 19.98
N ASP A 368 11.13 -8.22 21.32
CA ASP A 368 12.42 -7.93 21.98
C ASP A 368 13.47 -9.01 21.70
N GLU A 369 13.04 -10.25 21.42
CA GLU A 369 13.96 -11.32 21.01
C GLU A 369 14.62 -11.02 19.66
N ILE A 370 13.85 -10.41 18.74
CA ILE A 370 14.34 -9.96 17.44
C ILE A 370 15.24 -8.74 17.64
N LYS A 371 14.78 -7.73 18.40
CA LYS A 371 15.53 -6.50 18.65
C LYS A 371 16.89 -6.74 19.30
N ALA A 372 17.01 -7.77 20.14
CA ALA A 372 18.25 -8.17 20.82
C ALA A 372 19.16 -9.09 19.97
N HIS A 373 18.74 -9.51 18.77
CA HIS A 373 19.53 -10.42 17.95
C HIS A 373 20.87 -9.79 17.51
N LYS A 374 21.94 -10.60 17.48
CA LYS A 374 23.33 -10.13 17.19
C LYS A 374 23.44 -9.32 15.89
N TRP A 375 22.72 -9.72 14.85
CA TRP A 375 22.71 -9.01 13.57
C TRP A 375 22.16 -7.57 13.66
N LEU A 376 21.26 -7.30 14.60
CA LEU A 376 20.69 -5.97 14.88
C LEU A 376 21.41 -5.22 16.01
N LYS A 377 22.43 -5.82 16.63
CA LYS A 377 23.21 -5.20 17.72
C LYS A 377 23.74 -3.79 17.40
N PRO A 378 24.16 -3.45 16.16
CA PRO A 378 24.61 -2.09 15.85
C PRO A 378 23.52 -1.02 15.91
N ILE A 379 22.24 -1.41 15.92
CA ILE A 379 21.11 -0.47 15.86
C ILE A 379 20.81 0.06 17.26
N ASN A 380 20.82 1.39 17.40
CA ASN A 380 20.23 2.07 18.54
C ASN A 380 18.75 2.34 18.26
N TRP A 381 17.87 1.54 18.87
CA TRP A 381 16.42 1.60 18.63
C TRP A 381 15.78 2.96 18.92
N LYS A 382 16.25 3.68 19.96
CA LYS A 382 15.73 5.02 20.28
C LYS A 382 16.09 6.03 19.18
N LYS A 383 17.33 5.99 18.71
CA LYS A 383 17.79 6.83 17.60
C LYS A 383 17.10 6.47 16.28
N LEU A 384 16.84 5.19 16.06
CA LEU A 384 16.09 4.71 14.91
C LEU A 384 14.68 5.33 14.90
N GLU A 385 13.93 5.18 15.98
CA GLU A 385 12.56 5.72 16.11
C GLU A 385 12.51 7.26 16.08
N ALA A 386 13.57 7.93 16.53
CA ALA A 386 13.75 9.37 16.38
C ALA A 386 14.19 9.81 14.95
N ARG A 387 14.35 8.87 14.02
CA ARG A 387 14.86 9.08 12.65
C ARG A 387 16.23 9.77 12.61
N GLU A 388 17.07 9.51 13.61
CA GLU A 388 18.46 10.00 13.67
C GLU A 388 19.45 9.08 12.91
N ILE A 389 19.00 7.89 12.47
CA ILE A 389 19.81 6.95 11.70
C ILE A 389 19.43 7.07 10.23
N GLN A 390 20.27 7.73 9.44
CA GLN A 390 20.01 7.97 8.02
C GLN A 390 20.34 6.73 7.16
N PRO A 391 19.38 6.20 6.37
CA PRO A 391 19.65 5.19 5.36
C PRO A 391 20.66 5.70 4.31
N SER A 392 21.54 4.81 3.82
CA SER A 392 22.54 5.18 2.82
C SER A 392 21.97 5.42 1.42
N PHE A 393 20.71 5.03 1.19
CA PHE A 393 19.99 5.29 -0.03
C PHE A 393 18.88 6.32 0.21
N CYS A 394 18.87 7.40 -0.59
CA CYS A 394 17.78 8.35 -0.65
C CYS A 394 17.19 8.35 -2.07
N PRO A 395 15.85 8.24 -2.22
CA PRO A 395 15.19 8.35 -3.52
C PRO A 395 15.36 9.75 -4.13
N GLU A 396 15.38 9.82 -5.46
CA GLU A 396 15.36 11.10 -6.17
C GLU A 396 13.96 11.71 -6.08
N VAL A 397 13.81 12.76 -5.27
CA VAL A 397 12.54 13.43 -5.01
C VAL A 397 12.68 14.95 -5.21
N ALA A 398 12.03 15.48 -6.25
CA ALA A 398 12.00 16.91 -6.54
C ALA A 398 10.90 17.63 -5.73
N GLY A 399 11.09 17.73 -4.41
CA GLY A 399 10.18 18.41 -3.50
C GLY A 399 8.89 17.66 -3.17
N LYS A 400 8.02 18.28 -2.36
CA LYS A 400 6.83 17.64 -1.76
C LYS A 400 5.78 17.18 -2.79
N HIS A 401 5.70 17.88 -3.93
CA HIS A 401 4.75 17.55 -5.01
C HIS A 401 5.27 16.45 -5.95
N CYS A 402 6.51 15.99 -5.79
CA CYS A 402 7.14 15.06 -6.72
C CYS A 402 6.30 13.78 -6.89
N VAL A 403 6.03 13.43 -8.14
CA VAL A 403 5.41 12.16 -8.54
C VAL A 403 6.29 11.35 -9.50
N ALA A 404 7.59 11.67 -9.59
CA ALA A 404 8.51 10.99 -10.51
C ALA A 404 8.66 9.49 -10.19
N ASN A 405 8.54 9.15 -8.90
CA ASN A 405 8.48 7.77 -8.43
C ASN A 405 7.02 7.29 -8.35
N PHE A 406 6.16 7.59 -9.32
CA PHE A 406 4.83 6.99 -9.46
C PHE A 406 4.61 6.51 -10.89
N ASP A 407 3.71 5.56 -11.09
CA ASP A 407 3.44 5.02 -12.43
C ASP A 407 2.87 6.10 -13.34
N VAL A 408 3.45 6.21 -14.54
CA VAL A 408 2.97 7.11 -15.58
C VAL A 408 1.55 6.73 -16.01
N GLN A 409 1.20 5.44 -15.95
CA GLN A 409 -0.16 4.97 -16.21
C GLN A 409 -1.18 5.60 -15.26
N TRP A 410 -0.77 5.96 -14.02
CA TRP A 410 -1.61 6.64 -13.04
C TRP A 410 -1.50 8.16 -13.16
N THR A 411 -0.28 8.68 -13.14
CA THR A 411 -0.04 10.14 -13.12
C THR A 411 -0.43 10.85 -14.42
N GLY A 412 -0.57 10.10 -15.52
CA GLY A 412 -1.13 10.57 -16.79
C GLY A 412 -2.67 10.43 -16.91
N MET A 413 -3.36 9.84 -15.93
CA MET A 413 -4.82 9.72 -15.98
C MET A 413 -5.51 11.08 -15.79
N PRO A 414 -6.66 11.31 -16.44
CA PRO A 414 -7.48 12.46 -16.15
C PRO A 414 -8.06 12.38 -14.71
N LEU A 415 -8.22 13.54 -14.08
CA LEU A 415 -8.81 13.69 -12.74
C LEU A 415 -10.32 13.41 -12.68
N SER A 416 -10.93 13.03 -13.80
CA SER A 416 -12.36 12.71 -13.85
C SER A 416 -12.68 11.50 -12.98
N ASP A 417 -13.64 11.67 -12.07
CA ASP A 417 -14.21 10.58 -11.33
C ASP A 417 -15.21 9.78 -12.16
N SER A 418 -15.26 8.47 -11.96
CA SER A 418 -16.34 7.65 -12.49
C SER A 418 -17.67 7.99 -11.78
N PRO A 419 -18.81 8.00 -12.51
CA PRO A 419 -20.12 8.09 -11.90
C PRO A 419 -20.29 7.00 -10.82
N ALA A 420 -20.79 7.38 -9.64
CA ALA A 420 -21.06 6.46 -8.54
C ALA A 420 -22.57 6.40 -8.29
N ALA A 421 -23.12 5.18 -8.21
CA ALA A 421 -24.53 5.00 -7.92
C ALA A 421 -24.81 5.23 -6.43
N SER A 422 -26.03 5.67 -6.10
CA SER A 422 -26.48 5.65 -4.70
C SER A 422 -26.51 4.19 -4.22
N PRO A 423 -25.96 3.89 -3.03
CA PRO A 423 -26.18 2.61 -2.37
C PRO A 423 -27.69 2.28 -2.33
N LYS A 424 -28.06 1.05 -2.70
CA LYS A 424 -29.44 0.56 -2.58
C LYS A 424 -29.62 0.03 -1.14
N GLY A 425 -30.33 0.75 -0.28
CA GLY A 425 -30.64 0.32 1.10
C GLY A 425 -30.88 1.49 2.08
N CYS A 426 -31.62 1.24 3.17
CA CYS A 426 -31.98 2.26 4.17
C CYS A 426 -30.93 2.45 5.28
N GLU A 427 -30.04 1.49 5.51
CA GLU A 427 -29.02 1.59 6.56
C GLU A 427 -27.70 2.12 5.99
N ASN A 428 -27.12 3.13 6.63
CA ASN A 428 -25.76 3.60 6.34
C ASN A 428 -24.78 2.86 7.27
N PRO A 429 -24.08 1.80 6.82
CA PRO A 429 -23.18 1.03 7.68
C PRO A 429 -21.91 1.81 8.04
N PHE A 430 -21.64 2.94 7.40
CA PHE A 430 -20.44 3.76 7.62
C PHE A 430 -20.65 4.88 8.64
N ARG A 431 -21.56 4.72 9.62
CA ARG A 431 -21.70 5.69 10.73
C ARG A 431 -20.38 5.78 11.52
N GLY A 432 -19.99 7.00 11.90
CA GLY A 432 -18.72 7.23 12.63
C GLY A 432 -17.46 7.06 11.78
N PHE A 433 -17.57 7.12 10.45
CA PHE A 433 -16.40 7.09 9.56
C PHE A 433 -15.58 8.39 9.62
N THR A 434 -16.18 9.51 10.03
CA THR A 434 -15.48 10.80 10.10
C THR A 434 -14.45 10.81 11.23
N TYR A 435 -13.23 11.23 10.93
CA TYR A 435 -12.12 11.33 11.88
C TYR A 435 -11.19 12.48 11.48
N ILE A 436 -10.68 13.20 12.47
CA ILE A 436 -9.64 14.20 12.33
C ILE A 436 -8.55 13.84 13.34
N ARG A 437 -7.31 13.66 12.87
CA ARG A 437 -6.19 13.41 13.77
C ARG A 437 -5.93 14.66 14.62
N PRO A 438 -5.88 14.56 15.96
CA PRO A 438 -5.49 15.67 16.81
C PRO A 438 -4.07 16.15 16.44
N THR A 439 -3.88 17.45 16.28
CA THR A 439 -2.55 18.02 16.09
C THR A 439 -1.73 17.88 17.39
N PRO A 440 -0.41 17.66 17.31
CA PRO A 440 0.44 17.53 18.51
C PRO A 440 0.31 18.70 19.50
N SER A 441 0.01 19.89 19.00
CA SER A 441 -0.23 21.10 19.81
C SER A 441 -1.48 21.04 20.70
N SER A 442 -2.44 20.15 20.42
CA SER A 442 -3.69 20.01 21.19
C SER A 442 -3.58 19.04 22.39
N LEU A 443 -2.50 18.27 22.49
CA LEU A 443 -2.28 17.29 23.57
C LEU A 443 -1.67 17.90 24.84
N HIS A 444 -1.18 19.14 24.78
CA HIS A 444 -0.64 19.86 25.94
C HIS A 444 -1.64 20.82 26.60
N ALA A 445 -2.88 20.87 26.12
CA ALA A 445 -3.95 21.67 26.70
C ALA A 445 -4.99 20.79 27.39
N LYS A 446 -4.58 19.97 28.36
CA LYS A 446 -5.47 19.36 29.36
C LYS A 446 -4.76 19.16 30.70
#